data_AF-O52291-F1
#
_entry.id   AF-O52291-F1
#
_cell.length_a   1.000
_cell.length_b   1.000
_cell.length_c   1.000
_cell.angle_alpha   90.00
_cell.angle_beta   90.00
_cell.angle_gamma   90.00
#
_symmetry.space_group_name_H-M   'P 1'
#
loop_
_entity.id
_entity.type
_entity.pdbx_description
1 polymer ?
#
loop_
_entity_poly.entity_id
_entity_poly.type
_entity_poly.pdbx_seq_one_letter_code
_entity_poly.pdbx_strand_id
1 'polypeptide(L)'
;MIEAVRPSATALVSENDDDVRLGGSGTFISVADRLIVLTCAHVTNCGGTDYGFYGSTRMFSGKGSVVQSSRIDVALIEVPFEVWRDNAANAVAIPMESLGASHDRVDNELFFLMGFAGENSRFAFESIEGTATGYCTQINRDAPAGLVTSWDMTTESLVARRIEDVREWILESL
;
A
#
# COMPACT_ATOMS: atom_id res chain seq x y z
N MET A 1 -9.61 -1.51 -15.67
CA MET A 1 -8.91 -0.65 -14.69
C MET A 1 -8.25 -1.48 -13.60
N ILE A 2 -8.99 -2.33 -12.87
CA ILE A 2 -8.45 -3.25 -11.85
C ILE A 2 -7.31 -4.12 -12.40
N GLU A 3 -7.47 -4.77 -13.56
CA GLU A 3 -6.37 -5.57 -14.16
C GLU A 3 -5.11 -4.75 -14.49
N ALA A 4 -5.23 -3.44 -14.73
CA ALA A 4 -4.09 -2.60 -15.08
C ALA A 4 -3.18 -2.31 -13.87
N VAL A 5 -3.74 -2.32 -12.66
CA VAL A 5 -2.98 -2.09 -11.41
C VAL A 5 -2.65 -3.39 -10.67
N ARG A 6 -3.12 -4.54 -11.17
CA ARG A 6 -2.83 -5.84 -10.56
C ARG A 6 -1.34 -6.17 -10.44
N PRO A 7 -0.51 -5.90 -11.45
CA PRO A 7 0.92 -6.15 -11.35
C PRO A 7 1.65 -5.30 -10.30
N SER A 8 1.04 -4.22 -9.79
CA SER A 8 1.66 -3.37 -8.79
C SER A 8 1.30 -3.72 -7.35
N ALA A 9 0.25 -4.52 -7.14
CA ALA A 9 -0.17 -4.91 -5.80
C ALA A 9 0.67 -6.08 -5.26
N THR A 10 0.98 -6.04 -3.96
CA THR A 10 1.61 -7.13 -3.22
C THR A 10 0.85 -7.41 -1.94
N ALA A 11 0.81 -8.68 -1.53
CA ALA A 11 0.47 -9.02 -0.16
C ALA A 11 1.65 -8.65 0.74
N LEU A 12 1.34 -8.30 1.98
CA LEU A 12 2.33 -8.12 3.02
C LEU A 12 2.08 -9.14 4.11
N VAL A 13 3.09 -9.96 4.37
CA VAL A 13 3.00 -11.09 5.29
C VAL A 13 4.02 -10.96 6.41
N SER A 14 3.74 -11.68 7.48
CA SER A 14 4.63 -11.84 8.62
C SER A 14 4.77 -13.32 8.92
N GLU A 15 6.00 -13.79 9.03
CA GLU A 15 6.33 -15.14 9.47
C GLU A 15 7.31 -15.06 10.65
N ASN A 16 6.96 -15.80 11.70
CA ASN A 16 7.81 -16.11 12.86
C ASN A 16 7.62 -17.59 13.23
N ASP A 17 8.40 -18.07 14.21
CA ASP A 17 8.42 -19.49 14.60
C ASP A 17 7.06 -20.05 15.07
N ASP A 18 6.14 -19.18 15.49
CA ASP A 18 4.85 -19.54 16.08
C ASP A 18 3.64 -19.22 15.18
N ASP A 19 3.79 -18.29 14.22
CA ASP A 19 2.67 -17.77 13.42
C ASP A 19 3.09 -17.28 12.04
N VAL A 20 2.19 -17.51 11.08
CA VAL A 20 2.30 -17.15 9.67
C VAL A 20 1.01 -16.44 9.28
N ARG A 21 1.12 -15.16 8.92
CA ARG A 21 -0.06 -14.30 8.76
C ARG A 21 0.02 -13.39 7.54
N LEU A 22 -1.12 -13.25 6.86
CA LEU A 22 -1.37 -12.12 5.96
C LEU A 22 -1.64 -10.87 6.79
N GLY A 23 -0.67 -9.95 6.81
CA GLY A 23 -0.72 -8.70 7.57
C GLY A 23 -1.50 -7.60 6.85
N GLY A 24 -1.42 -7.55 5.52
CA GLY A 24 -2.12 -6.54 4.74
C GLY A 24 -1.73 -6.54 3.26
N SER A 25 -1.82 -5.37 2.64
CA SER A 25 -1.48 -5.15 1.23
C SER A 25 -0.55 -3.96 1.09
N GLY A 26 0.23 -3.95 0.01
CA GLY A 26 1.03 -2.81 -0.42
C GLY A 26 0.99 -2.66 -1.93
N THR A 27 1.57 -1.57 -2.41
CA THR A 27 1.78 -1.35 -3.84
C THR A 27 3.23 -0.98 -4.10
N PHE A 28 3.79 -1.46 -5.22
CA PHE A 28 5.10 -1.04 -5.67
C PHE A 28 5.02 0.36 -6.27
N ILE A 29 5.90 1.25 -5.83
CA ILE A 29 6.12 2.57 -6.41
C ILE A 29 7.58 2.73 -6.77
N SER A 30 7.86 3.53 -7.81
CA SER A 30 9.21 3.98 -8.15
C SER A 30 9.34 5.47 -7.89
N VAL A 31 10.30 5.83 -7.04
CA VAL A 31 10.62 7.22 -6.70
C VAL A 31 12.08 7.45 -7.07
N ALA A 32 12.33 8.28 -8.10
CA ALA A 32 13.65 8.39 -8.72
C ALA A 32 14.21 7.00 -9.10
N ASP A 33 15.34 6.62 -8.54
CA ASP A 33 16.07 5.36 -8.73
C ASP A 33 15.77 4.31 -7.64
N ARG A 34 14.81 4.58 -6.75
CA ARG A 34 14.41 3.67 -5.66
C ARG A 34 13.11 2.94 -5.98
N LEU A 35 13.08 1.65 -5.63
CA LEU A 35 11.88 0.81 -5.68
C LEU A 35 11.40 0.58 -4.25
N ILE A 36 10.12 0.85 -4.01
CA ILE A 36 9.53 0.89 -2.67
C ILE A 36 8.20 0.16 -2.68
N VAL A 37 7.90 -0.59 -1.62
CA VAL A 37 6.51 -0.96 -1.30
C VAL A 37 5.91 0.13 -0.42
N LEU A 38 4.86 0.77 -0.91
CA LEU A 38 4.03 1.71 -0.17
C LEU A 38 2.88 0.94 0.50
N THR A 39 2.70 1.13 1.80
CA THR A 39 1.63 0.52 2.60
C THR A 39 1.25 1.40 3.79
N CYS A 40 0.35 0.92 4.65
CA CYS A 40 0.00 1.56 5.90
C CYS A 40 1.00 1.24 7.02
N ALA A 41 1.26 2.20 7.91
CA ALA A 41 2.13 1.99 9.06
C ALA A 41 1.58 0.91 10.01
N HIS A 42 0.26 0.80 10.15
CA HIS A 42 -0.33 -0.25 10.98
C HIS A 42 -0.04 -1.67 10.44
N VAL A 43 0.08 -1.85 9.12
CA VAL A 43 0.42 -3.15 8.51
C VAL A 43 1.82 -3.57 8.91
N THR A 44 2.79 -2.65 8.81
CA THR A 44 4.18 -2.91 9.22
C THR A 44 4.32 -3.07 10.73
N ASN A 45 3.55 -2.34 11.54
CA ASN A 45 3.52 -2.51 13.00
C ASN A 45 2.93 -3.85 13.45
N CYS A 46 2.08 -4.47 12.63
CA CYS A 46 1.63 -5.85 12.82
C CYS A 46 2.62 -6.90 12.26
N GLY A 47 3.80 -6.48 11.79
CA GLY A 47 4.85 -7.34 11.26
C GLY A 47 4.76 -7.63 9.76
N GLY A 48 3.70 -7.16 9.08
CA GLY A 48 3.48 -7.36 7.65
C GLY A 48 4.50 -6.59 6.83
N THR A 49 5.63 -7.23 6.52
CA THR A 49 6.79 -6.57 5.88
C THR A 49 7.38 -7.40 4.74
N ASP A 50 7.14 -8.71 4.73
CA ASP A 50 7.62 -9.57 3.67
C ASP A 50 6.64 -9.48 2.48
N TYR A 51 7.17 -9.36 1.27
CA TYR A 51 6.42 -9.05 0.05
C TYR A 51 6.71 -10.06 -1.07
N GLY A 52 5.82 -10.11 -2.07
CA GLY A 52 5.95 -11.00 -3.22
C GLY A 52 5.65 -10.28 -4.53
N PHE A 53 6.23 -10.75 -5.63
CA PHE A 53 5.99 -10.18 -6.95
C PHE A 53 4.80 -10.85 -7.66
N TYR A 54 4.08 -10.09 -8.48
CA TYR A 54 3.00 -10.63 -9.29
C TYR A 54 3.49 -11.82 -10.14
N GLY A 55 2.74 -12.92 -10.14
CA GLY A 55 3.09 -14.15 -10.85
C GLY A 55 4.24 -14.96 -10.23
N SER A 56 4.74 -14.59 -9.06
CA SER A 56 5.73 -15.35 -8.28
C SER A 56 5.10 -15.89 -7.00
N THR A 57 5.52 -17.08 -6.57
CA THR A 57 5.19 -17.65 -5.25
C THR A 57 6.25 -17.32 -4.20
N ARG A 58 7.41 -16.80 -4.63
CA ARG A 58 8.52 -16.48 -3.74
C ARG A 58 8.28 -15.17 -2.99
N MET A 59 8.51 -15.21 -1.69
CA MET A 59 8.49 -14.05 -0.80
C MET A 59 9.90 -13.52 -0.53
N PHE A 60 10.00 -12.22 -0.25
CA PHE A 60 11.23 -11.50 0.03
C PHE A 60 11.06 -10.70 1.31
N SER A 61 12.11 -10.68 2.15
CA SER A 61 12.00 -10.02 3.44
C SER A 61 12.22 -8.50 3.35
N GLY A 62 11.31 -7.75 3.97
CA GLY A 62 11.37 -6.29 4.09
C GLY A 62 11.80 -5.78 5.47
N LYS A 63 12.07 -6.67 6.43
CA LYS A 63 12.20 -6.36 7.87
C LYS A 63 13.26 -5.31 8.24
N GLY A 64 14.29 -5.11 7.40
CA GLY A 64 15.41 -4.20 7.68
C GLY A 64 15.29 -2.79 7.10
N SER A 65 14.29 -2.53 6.25
CA SER A 65 14.28 -1.33 5.40
C SER A 65 12.94 -0.60 5.44
N VAL A 66 12.38 -0.44 6.65
CA VAL A 66 11.07 0.21 6.86
C VAL A 66 11.24 1.64 7.38
N VAL A 67 10.71 2.60 6.63
CA VAL A 67 10.49 3.98 7.09
C VAL A 67 8.99 4.20 7.24
N GLN A 68 8.52 4.73 8.37
CA GLN A 68 7.08 4.86 8.62
C GLN A 68 6.70 6.13 9.37
N SER A 69 5.46 6.56 9.19
CA SER A 69 4.81 7.66 9.90
C SER A 69 3.44 7.23 10.42
N SER A 70 3.33 7.06 11.74
CA SER A 70 2.05 6.81 12.41
C SER A 70 1.10 8.00 12.34
N ARG A 71 1.63 9.22 12.13
CA ARG A 71 0.83 10.45 12.01
C ARG A 71 -0.07 10.43 10.79
N ILE A 72 0.35 9.82 9.69
CA ILE A 72 -0.43 9.70 8.45
C ILE A 72 -0.79 8.24 8.08
N ASP A 73 -0.36 7.28 8.89
CA ASP A 73 -0.52 5.83 8.68
C ASP A 73 0.07 5.35 7.35
N VAL A 74 1.34 5.69 7.11
CA VAL A 74 2.09 5.33 5.90
C VAL A 74 3.41 4.67 6.27
N ALA A 75 3.80 3.64 5.52
CA ALA A 75 5.10 3.00 5.59
C ALA A 75 5.67 2.71 4.19
N LEU A 76 6.99 2.77 4.11
CA LEU A 76 7.82 2.51 2.93
C LEU A 76 8.74 1.35 3.27
N ILE A 77 8.72 0.31 2.44
CA ILE A 77 9.63 -0.83 2.53
C ILE A 77 10.52 -0.82 1.30
N GLU A 78 11.83 -0.70 1.49
CA GLU A 78 12.77 -0.69 0.37
C GLU A 78 12.84 -2.06 -0.33
N VAL A 79 12.81 -2.03 -1.66
CA VAL A 79 13.02 -3.21 -2.50
C VAL A 79 14.41 -3.09 -3.13
N PRO A 80 15.37 -3.97 -2.75
CA PRO A 80 16.69 -3.95 -3.36
C PRO A 80 16.63 -4.11 -4.88
N PHE A 81 17.46 -3.34 -5.59
CA PHE A 81 17.45 -3.31 -7.05
C PHE A 81 17.67 -4.70 -7.67
N GLU A 82 18.57 -5.50 -7.11
CA GLU A 82 18.85 -6.87 -7.58
C GLU A 82 17.64 -7.78 -7.38
N VAL A 83 16.95 -7.65 -6.24
CA VAL A 83 15.74 -8.42 -5.95
C VAL A 83 14.65 -8.11 -6.97
N TRP A 84 14.42 -6.82 -7.25
CA TRP A 84 13.47 -6.40 -8.28
C TRP A 84 13.89 -6.92 -9.66
N ARG A 85 15.10 -6.60 -10.12
CA ARG A 85 15.62 -6.98 -11.44
C ARG A 85 15.48 -8.47 -11.72
N ASP A 86 15.80 -9.31 -10.73
CA ASP A 86 15.90 -10.75 -10.93
C ASP A 86 14.57 -11.49 -10.75
N ASN A 87 13.56 -10.89 -10.10
CA ASN A 87 12.34 -11.60 -9.69
C ASN A 87 11.03 -10.89 -10.07
N ALA A 88 11.04 -9.61 -10.43
CA ALA A 88 9.85 -8.80 -10.65
C ALA A 88 9.39 -8.78 -12.13
N ALA A 89 9.71 -9.81 -12.91
CA ALA A 89 9.49 -9.82 -14.37
C ALA A 89 8.04 -9.52 -14.80
N ASN A 90 7.06 -9.86 -13.96
CA ASN A 90 5.64 -9.60 -14.21
C ASN A 90 5.05 -8.52 -13.29
N ALA A 91 5.83 -7.93 -12.38
CA ALA A 91 5.35 -6.86 -11.52
C ALA A 91 5.62 -5.48 -12.16
N VAL A 92 4.84 -4.48 -11.74
CA VAL A 92 4.97 -3.11 -12.25
C VAL A 92 5.02 -2.15 -11.08
N ALA A 93 6.02 -1.29 -11.04
CA ALA A 93 6.07 -0.18 -10.10
C ALA A 93 5.28 1.00 -10.67
N ILE A 94 4.45 1.63 -9.84
CA ILE A 94 3.74 2.86 -10.19
C ILE A 94 4.74 4.02 -10.09
N PRO A 95 5.00 4.79 -11.16
CA PRO A 95 5.85 5.96 -11.08
C PRO A 95 5.30 6.98 -10.10
N MET A 96 6.16 7.61 -9.29
CA MET A 96 5.76 8.65 -8.34
C MET A 96 4.98 9.78 -9.00
N GLU A 97 5.26 10.07 -10.27
CA GLU A 97 4.57 11.07 -11.08
C GLU A 97 3.11 10.72 -11.36
N SER A 98 2.74 9.43 -11.23
CA SER A 98 1.35 8.95 -11.38
C SER A 98 0.53 9.11 -10.10
N LEU A 99 1.15 9.33 -8.95
CA LEU A 99 0.43 9.65 -7.71
C LEU A 99 -0.04 11.11 -7.80
N GLY A 100 -1.35 11.34 -7.62
CA GLY A 100 -1.92 12.68 -7.69
C GLY A 100 -1.22 13.65 -6.74
N ALA A 101 -0.81 14.82 -7.27
CA ALA A 101 -0.25 15.90 -6.44
C ALA A 101 -1.29 16.53 -5.51
N SER A 102 -2.57 16.39 -5.88
CA SER A 102 -3.73 16.71 -5.08
C SER A 102 -4.94 15.92 -5.56
N HIS A 103 -5.98 15.87 -4.72
CA HIS A 103 -7.26 15.27 -5.07
C HIS A 103 -8.40 16.21 -4.69
N ASP A 104 -9.06 16.77 -5.70
CA ASP A 104 -10.34 17.43 -5.51
C ASP A 104 -11.47 16.45 -5.83
N ARG A 105 -12.49 16.40 -4.96
CA ARG A 105 -13.64 15.53 -5.13
C ARG A 105 -14.32 15.81 -6.46
N VAL A 106 -14.56 14.76 -7.24
CA VAL A 106 -15.41 14.84 -8.43
C VAL A 106 -16.78 14.22 -8.11
N ASP A 107 -17.85 14.85 -8.58
CA ASP A 107 -19.19 14.29 -8.41
C ASP A 107 -19.31 12.93 -9.09
N ASN A 108 -19.79 11.94 -8.34
CA ASN A 108 -19.94 10.55 -8.78
C ASN A 108 -18.61 9.85 -9.10
N GLU A 109 -17.50 10.30 -8.52
CA GLU A 109 -16.18 9.69 -8.70
C GLU A 109 -16.14 8.21 -8.28
N LEU A 110 -15.58 7.38 -9.14
CA LEU A 110 -15.42 5.96 -8.92
C LEU A 110 -14.00 5.64 -8.45
N PHE A 111 -13.90 4.90 -7.37
CA PHE A 111 -12.65 4.40 -6.82
C PHE A 111 -12.55 2.90 -7.09
N PHE A 112 -11.43 2.51 -7.69
CA PHE A 112 -11.08 1.12 -7.87
C PHE A 112 -9.97 0.79 -6.88
N LEU A 113 -10.26 -0.13 -5.96
CA LEU A 113 -9.32 -0.58 -4.95
C LEU A 113 -8.81 -1.97 -5.30
N MET A 114 -7.56 -2.24 -4.95
CA MET A 114 -6.97 -3.55 -5.09
C MET A 114 -6.13 -3.90 -3.87
N GLY A 115 -6.29 -5.13 -3.37
CA GLY A 115 -5.48 -5.66 -2.30
C GLY A 115 -5.79 -7.12 -2.03
N PHE A 116 -5.15 -7.68 -1.00
CA PHE A 116 -5.33 -9.05 -0.52
C PHE A 116 -6.22 -9.02 0.72
N ALA A 117 -7.49 -9.30 0.53
CA ALA A 117 -8.47 -9.34 1.61
C ALA A 117 -8.33 -10.65 2.40
N GLY A 118 -8.22 -10.59 3.72
CA GLY A 118 -8.07 -11.78 4.57
C GLY A 118 -9.24 -12.78 4.50
N GLU A 119 -10.42 -12.33 4.05
CA GLU A 119 -11.56 -13.21 3.75
C GLU A 119 -11.29 -14.14 2.56
N ASN A 120 -10.44 -13.73 1.62
CA ASN A 120 -10.22 -14.39 0.32
C ASN A 120 -8.75 -14.75 0.08
N SER A 121 -7.86 -14.44 1.02
CA SER A 121 -6.42 -14.67 0.89
C SER A 121 -5.84 -15.08 2.23
N ARG A 122 -4.99 -16.11 2.22
CA ARG A 122 -4.25 -16.60 3.38
C ARG A 122 -2.80 -16.83 3.00
N PHE A 123 -1.90 -16.72 3.96
CA PHE A 123 -0.51 -17.08 3.78
C PHE A 123 -0.26 -18.39 4.54
N ALA A 124 0.25 -19.40 3.86
CA ALA A 124 0.53 -20.72 4.43
C ALA A 124 1.66 -21.39 3.63
N PHE A 125 2.54 -22.12 4.32
CA PHE A 125 3.66 -22.84 3.71
C PHE A 125 4.50 -21.97 2.76
N GLU A 126 4.92 -20.78 3.23
CA GLU A 126 5.72 -19.80 2.46
C GLU A 126 5.04 -19.27 1.17
N SER A 127 3.75 -19.56 0.97
CA SER A 127 3.01 -19.20 -0.24
C SER A 127 1.71 -18.46 0.09
N ILE A 128 1.37 -17.50 -0.77
CA ILE A 128 0.06 -16.83 -0.73
C ILE A 128 -0.94 -17.73 -1.43
N GLU A 129 -1.96 -18.16 -0.68
CA GLU A 129 -3.14 -18.80 -1.24
C GLU A 129 -4.25 -17.76 -1.38
N GLY A 130 -4.49 -17.34 -2.62
CA GLY A 130 -5.43 -16.28 -2.97
C GLY A 130 -4.83 -15.32 -3.98
N THR A 131 -5.69 -14.58 -4.67
CA THR A 131 -5.27 -13.53 -5.61
C THR A 131 -5.72 -12.19 -5.09
N ALA A 132 -5.05 -11.11 -5.50
CA ALA A 132 -5.54 -9.76 -5.23
C ALA A 132 -7.01 -9.61 -5.65
N THR A 133 -7.82 -9.14 -4.71
CA THR A 133 -9.24 -8.84 -4.85
C THR A 133 -9.39 -7.38 -5.27
N GLY A 134 -10.18 -7.14 -6.30
CA GLY A 134 -10.54 -5.81 -6.75
C GLY A 134 -11.93 -5.41 -6.25
N TYR A 135 -12.06 -4.18 -5.75
CA TYR A 135 -13.33 -3.59 -5.37
C TYR A 135 -13.56 -2.30 -6.17
N CYS A 136 -14.82 -1.97 -6.42
CA CYS A 136 -15.22 -0.68 -6.98
C CYS A 136 -16.19 -0.04 -6.00
N THR A 137 -15.93 1.22 -5.66
CA THR A 137 -16.79 2.02 -4.79
C THR A 137 -16.93 3.44 -5.33
N GLN A 138 -17.83 4.20 -4.73
CA GLN A 138 -18.09 5.59 -5.09
C GLN A 138 -18.17 6.41 -3.80
N ILE A 139 -17.56 7.60 -3.82
CA ILE A 139 -17.69 8.53 -2.70
C ILE A 139 -19.14 9.04 -2.66
N ASN A 140 -19.75 8.99 -1.47
CA ASN A 140 -21.06 9.59 -1.23
C ASN A 140 -21.00 11.10 -1.53
N ARG A 141 -22.07 11.65 -2.12
CA ARG A 141 -22.12 13.04 -2.59
C ARG A 141 -21.65 14.08 -1.54
N ASP A 142 -21.94 13.83 -0.27
CA ASP A 142 -21.67 14.78 0.82
C ASP A 142 -20.44 14.42 1.66
N ALA A 143 -19.66 13.41 1.24
CA ALA A 143 -18.45 13.03 1.96
C ALA A 143 -17.28 13.96 1.60
N PRO A 144 -16.43 14.34 2.58
CA PRO A 144 -15.24 15.15 2.33
C PRO A 144 -14.21 14.36 1.52
N ALA A 145 -13.35 15.08 0.79
CA ALA A 145 -12.14 14.49 0.20
C ALA A 145 -11.12 14.18 1.31
N GLY A 146 -10.67 12.93 1.37
CA GLY A 146 -9.69 12.47 2.36
C GLY A 146 -10.28 11.59 3.48
N LEU A 147 -9.39 11.12 4.36
CA LEU A 147 -9.72 10.30 5.51
C LEU A 147 -9.90 11.18 6.74
N VAL A 148 -11.13 11.27 7.26
CA VAL A 148 -11.43 11.94 8.52
C VAL A 148 -10.70 11.23 9.67
N THR A 149 -9.88 11.96 10.42
CA THR A 149 -9.11 11.38 11.54
C THR A 149 -9.58 11.85 12.91
N SER A 150 -10.05 13.09 13.01
CA SER A 150 -10.44 13.68 14.29
C SER A 150 -11.29 14.94 14.08
N TRP A 151 -11.95 15.36 15.16
CA TRP A 151 -12.57 16.67 15.27
C TRP A 151 -11.70 17.56 16.18
N ASP A 152 -11.33 18.74 15.71
CA ASP A 152 -10.65 19.74 16.54
C ASP A 152 -11.68 20.57 17.29
N MET A 153 -11.73 20.38 18.61
CA MET A 153 -12.65 21.10 19.51
C MET A 153 -12.33 22.60 19.61
N THR A 154 -11.10 23.03 19.30
CA THR A 154 -10.68 24.43 19.42
C THR A 154 -11.13 25.25 18.23
N THR A 155 -10.95 24.69 17.03
CA THR A 155 -11.30 25.35 15.78
C THR A 155 -12.68 24.95 15.28
N GLU A 156 -13.37 24.05 15.99
CA GLU A 156 -14.65 23.45 15.61
C GLU A 156 -14.62 22.92 14.17
N SER A 157 -13.52 22.25 13.82
CA SER A 157 -13.25 21.81 12.45
C SER A 157 -12.91 20.32 12.37
N LEU A 158 -13.17 19.76 11.19
CA LEU A 158 -12.84 18.37 10.89
C LEU A 158 -11.40 18.30 10.37
N VAL A 159 -10.61 17.38 10.93
CA VAL A 159 -9.26 17.08 10.46
C VAL A 159 -9.33 15.87 9.54
N ALA A 160 -8.87 16.04 8.30
CA ALA A 160 -8.77 14.98 7.31
C ALA A 160 -7.33 14.84 6.83
N ARG A 161 -6.88 13.61 6.62
CA ARG A 161 -5.67 13.28 5.88
C ARG A 161 -5.99 13.16 4.41
N ARG A 162 -5.14 13.71 3.56
CA ARG A 162 -5.35 13.69 2.12
C ARG A 162 -4.14 13.12 1.39
N ILE A 163 -4.28 12.91 0.07
CA ILE A 163 -3.22 12.34 -0.74
C ILE A 163 -1.98 13.23 -0.79
N GLU A 164 -2.17 14.56 -0.65
CA GLU A 164 -1.09 15.55 -0.61
C GLU A 164 -0.15 15.28 0.56
N ASP A 165 -0.69 14.98 1.75
CA ASP A 165 0.08 14.69 2.96
C ASP A 165 0.95 13.43 2.78
N VAL A 166 0.40 12.41 2.13
CA VAL A 166 1.12 11.16 1.83
C VAL A 166 2.22 11.41 0.81
N ARG A 167 1.91 12.14 -0.26
CA ARG A 167 2.87 12.44 -1.33
C ARG A 167 4.05 13.27 -0.82
N GLU A 168 3.78 14.33 -0.07
CA GLU A 168 4.80 15.20 0.53
C GLU A 168 5.71 14.38 1.44
N TRP A 169 5.12 13.59 2.35
CA TRP A 169 5.89 12.76 3.26
C TRP A 169 6.77 11.72 2.54
N ILE A 170 6.30 11.10 1.45
CA ILE A 170 7.12 10.18 0.64
C ILE A 170 8.35 10.90 0.08
N LEU A 171 8.18 12.11 -0.45
CA LEU A 171 9.27 12.89 -1.07
C LEU A 171 10.28 13.40 -0.04
N GLU A 172 9.86 13.67 1.20
CA GLU A 172 10.75 14.11 2.28
C GLU A 172 11.49 12.95 2.95
N SER A 173 10.95 11.73 2.87
CA SER A 173 11.46 10.55 3.58
C SER A 173 12.46 9.71 2.77
N LEU A 174 12.61 9.98 1.48
CA LEU A 174 13.45 9.21 0.55
C LEU A 174 14.62 10.00 0.00
#